data_AF-A0A940ZUN1-F1
#
_entry.id   AF-A0A940ZUN1-F1
#
_cell.length_a   1.000
_cell.length_b   1.000
_cell.length_c   1.000
_cell.angle_alpha   90.00
_cell.angle_beta   90.00
_cell.angle_gamma   90.00
#
_symmetry.space_group_name_H-M   'P 1'
#
loop_
_entity.id
_entity.type
_entity.pdbx_description
1 polymer ?
#
loop_
_entity_poly.entity_id
_entity_poly.type
_entity_poly.pdbx_seq_one_letter_code
_entity_poly.pdbx_strand_id
1 'polypeptide(L)'
;MGKIELFENKLVYERKDEITIIEAYGENCLRCRSTKNARFSEESWTLLSPKTTTDCVVSGDESVATITNGMITAKIEAGNIWYGGIITYFRKEKQILKTKFEGDYTTRNIHREGDHYQVKVIFDANEKEHFYGLGQEQEDQFDRKGSTCNLMHYNTKSALPVVYSSLGYGFFWNNPSPGRCELTKNHTMWLSDSAYQA
;
A
#
# COMPACT_ATOMS: atom_id res chain seq x y z
N MET A 1 16.47 13.88 6.62
CA MET A 1 16.17 13.33 5.29
C MET A 1 15.78 11.86 5.50
N GLY A 2 14.97 11.25 4.63
CA GLY A 2 14.75 9.81 4.75
C GLY A 2 16.03 9.05 4.38
N LYS A 3 16.24 7.87 4.95
CA LYS A 3 17.35 6.97 4.64
C LYS A 3 16.78 5.72 3.95
N ILE A 4 17.41 5.29 2.87
CA ILE A 4 17.06 4.03 2.20
C ILE A 4 18.21 3.04 2.39
N GLU A 5 17.88 1.84 2.83
CA GLU A 5 18.79 0.71 2.97
C GLU A 5 18.37 -0.42 2.03
N LEU A 6 19.33 -0.97 1.30
CA LEU A 6 19.12 -2.00 0.29
C LEU A 6 19.59 -3.35 0.81
N PHE A 7 18.75 -4.36 0.63
CA PHE A 7 19.07 -5.75 0.91
C PHE A 7 18.77 -6.59 -0.34
N GLU A 8 19.15 -7.87 -0.33
CA GLU A 8 19.02 -8.77 -1.48
C GLU A 8 17.58 -8.85 -2.02
N ASN A 9 16.59 -9.07 -1.14
CA ASN A 9 15.18 -9.27 -1.52
C ASN A 9 14.21 -8.22 -0.94
N LYS A 10 14.75 -7.17 -0.31
CA LYS A 10 13.94 -6.14 0.34
C LYS A 10 14.64 -4.78 0.32
N LEU A 11 13.83 -3.75 0.42
CA LEU A 11 14.23 -2.38 0.60
C LEU A 11 13.63 -1.88 1.92
N VAL A 12 14.43 -1.18 2.71
CA VAL A 12 13.99 -0.54 3.94
C VAL A 12 14.14 0.96 3.80
N TYR A 13 13.06 1.69 4.07
CA TYR A 13 13.04 3.14 4.09
C TYR A 13 12.71 3.60 5.50
N GLU A 14 13.58 4.42 6.06
CA GLU A 14 13.41 4.98 7.40
C GLU A 14 13.34 6.50 7.32
N ARG A 15 12.33 7.08 7.97
CA ARG A 15 12.24 8.54 8.12
C ARG A 15 11.60 8.90 9.45
N LYS A 16 12.37 9.61 10.28
CA LYS A 16 11.98 9.98 11.65
C LYS A 16 11.63 8.71 12.45
N ASP A 17 10.38 8.60 12.86
CA ASP A 17 9.83 7.53 13.69
C ASP A 17 9.07 6.50 12.85
N GLU A 18 9.32 6.45 11.54
CA GLU A 18 8.59 5.58 10.63
C GLU A 18 9.54 4.74 9.76
N ILE A 19 9.25 3.44 9.71
CA ILE A 19 9.99 2.46 8.93
C ILE A 19 9.03 1.81 7.94
N THR A 20 9.38 1.81 6.67
CA THR A 20 8.66 1.15 5.58
C THR A 20 9.55 0.08 4.93
N ILE A 21 9.03 -1.13 4.77
CA ILE A 21 9.71 -2.24 4.12
C ILE A 21 8.94 -2.61 2.85
N ILE A 22 9.65 -2.72 1.74
CA ILE A 22 9.13 -3.27 0.48
C ILE A 22 9.94 -4.51 0.15
N GLU A 23 9.30 -5.67 0.06
CA GLU A 23 9.95 -6.95 -0.18
C GLU A 23 9.25 -7.73 -1.30
N ALA A 24 10.02 -8.58 -2.00
CA ALA A 24 9.45 -9.51 -2.95
C ALA A 24 8.64 -10.60 -2.23
N TYR A 25 7.44 -10.92 -2.73
CA TYR A 25 6.53 -11.88 -2.08
C TYR A 25 5.89 -12.84 -3.08
N GLY A 26 6.70 -13.73 -3.66
CA GLY A 26 6.31 -14.59 -4.77
C GLY A 26 6.42 -13.88 -6.12
N GLU A 27 6.16 -14.61 -7.20
CA GLU A 27 6.31 -14.11 -8.56
C GLU A 27 5.43 -12.88 -8.84
N ASN A 28 6.03 -11.82 -9.40
CA ASN A 28 5.33 -10.59 -9.79
C ASN A 28 4.57 -9.88 -8.65
N CYS A 29 4.98 -10.07 -7.40
CA CYS A 29 4.30 -9.53 -6.23
C CYS A 29 5.28 -8.81 -5.28
N LEU A 30 4.87 -7.65 -4.78
CA LEU A 30 5.60 -6.89 -3.77
C LEU A 30 4.71 -6.74 -2.54
N ARG A 31 5.27 -7.00 -1.36
CA ARG A 31 4.64 -6.74 -0.07
C ARG A 31 5.22 -5.45 0.50
N CYS A 32 4.35 -4.49 0.79
CA CYS A 32 4.71 -3.25 1.47
C CYS A 32 4.19 -3.30 2.91
N ARG A 33 5.06 -3.06 3.88
CA ARG A 33 4.72 -2.95 5.31
C ARG A 33 5.28 -1.64 5.83
N SER A 34 4.56 -0.97 6.71
CA SER A 34 5.07 0.22 7.36
C SER A 34 4.65 0.21 8.84
N THR A 35 5.39 0.93 9.69
CA THR A 35 5.11 1.04 11.12
C THR A 35 5.74 2.30 11.70
N LYS A 36 5.06 2.90 12.69
CA LYS A 36 5.64 3.94 13.57
C LYS A 36 6.12 3.40 14.92
N ASN A 37 5.96 2.10 15.14
CA ASN A 37 6.43 1.42 16.33
C ASN A 37 7.89 0.99 16.17
N ALA A 38 8.56 0.71 17.29
CA ALA A 38 9.97 0.27 17.30
C ALA A 38 10.21 -1.08 16.59
N ARG A 39 9.15 -1.87 16.38
CA ARG A 39 9.23 -3.18 15.72
C ARG A 39 8.06 -3.40 14.78
N PHE A 40 8.27 -4.27 13.79
CA PHE A 40 7.19 -4.80 12.98
C PHE A 40 6.44 -5.88 13.75
N SER A 41 5.14 -6.00 13.48
CA SER A 41 4.39 -7.21 13.81
C SER A 41 4.82 -8.35 12.89
N GLU A 42 4.95 -9.55 13.47
CA GLU A 42 5.20 -10.81 12.74
C GLU A 42 3.91 -11.37 12.11
N GLU A 43 2.76 -10.77 12.41
CA GLU A 43 1.47 -11.19 11.87
C GLU A 43 1.46 -11.09 10.34
N SER A 44 1.12 -12.21 9.70
CA SER A 44 0.91 -12.27 8.24
C SER A 44 -0.56 -12.18 7.86
N TRP A 45 -1.46 -12.18 8.85
CA TRP A 45 -2.92 -12.18 8.68
C TRP A 45 -3.37 -13.28 7.73
N THR A 46 -3.74 -12.93 6.49
CA THR A 46 -4.23 -13.88 5.48
C THR A 46 -3.16 -14.29 4.47
N LEU A 47 -1.96 -13.71 4.51
CA LEU A 47 -0.88 -14.03 3.59
C LEU A 47 -0.23 -15.36 3.97
N LEU A 48 -0.25 -16.30 3.02
CA LEU A 48 0.52 -17.54 3.08
C LEU A 48 1.94 -17.29 2.59
N SER A 49 2.89 -18.08 3.09
CA SER A 49 4.27 -18.06 2.60
C SER A 49 4.32 -18.18 1.06
N PRO A 50 5.19 -17.40 0.39
CA PRO A 50 5.26 -17.39 -1.05
C PRO A 50 5.66 -18.79 -1.55
N LYS A 51 4.88 -19.33 -2.50
CA LYS A 51 5.12 -20.65 -3.10
C LYS A 51 6.10 -20.61 -4.26
N THR A 52 6.22 -19.45 -4.92
CA THR A 52 7.04 -19.25 -6.11
C THR A 52 8.34 -18.54 -5.77
N THR A 53 9.39 -18.86 -6.53
CA THR A 53 10.69 -18.21 -6.42
C THR A 53 10.60 -16.75 -6.85
N THR A 54 11.25 -15.88 -6.10
CA THR A 54 11.35 -14.46 -6.39
C THR A 54 12.62 -14.20 -7.20
N ASP A 55 12.47 -13.61 -8.39
CA ASP A 55 13.59 -13.05 -9.16
C ASP A 55 13.64 -11.55 -8.87
N CYS A 56 14.23 -11.22 -7.72
CA CYS A 56 14.24 -9.88 -7.17
C CYS A 56 15.58 -9.19 -7.43
N VAL A 57 15.52 -7.99 -8.00
CA VAL A 57 16.68 -7.13 -8.20
C VAL A 57 16.43 -5.81 -7.49
N VAL A 58 17.30 -5.48 -6.55
CA VAL A 58 17.30 -4.22 -5.81
C VAL A 58 18.48 -3.37 -6.29
N SER A 59 18.23 -2.11 -6.59
CA SER A 59 19.24 -1.16 -7.08
C SER A 59 18.94 0.26 -6.61
N GLY A 60 19.97 1.12 -6.57
CA GLY A 60 19.82 2.53 -6.23
C GLY A 60 20.79 3.00 -5.17
N ASP A 61 20.43 4.10 -4.51
CA ASP A 61 21.19 4.76 -3.46
C ASP A 61 20.30 5.17 -2.27
N GLU A 62 20.85 5.92 -1.32
CA GLU A 62 20.15 6.38 -0.11
C GLU A 62 19.01 7.37 -0.39
N SER A 63 18.98 7.98 -1.57
CA SER A 63 17.99 8.99 -1.98
C SER A 63 16.90 8.42 -2.89
N VAL A 64 17.26 7.50 -3.79
CA VAL A 64 16.35 6.87 -4.74
C VAL A 64 16.73 5.42 -4.91
N ALA A 65 15.77 4.54 -4.72
CA ALA A 65 15.99 3.12 -4.90
C ALA A 65 14.81 2.41 -5.55
N THR A 66 15.11 1.28 -6.16
CA THR A 66 14.19 0.52 -6.98
C THR A 66 14.31 -0.96 -6.66
N ILE A 67 13.18 -1.60 -6.39
CA ILE A 67 13.03 -3.05 -6.25
C ILE A 67 12.18 -3.57 -7.41
N THR A 68 12.72 -4.51 -8.17
CA THR A 68 12.04 -5.16 -9.30
C THR A 68 11.88 -6.64 -8.99
N ASN A 69 10.67 -7.16 -9.16
CA ASN A 69 10.38 -8.59 -9.02
C ASN A 69 9.51 -9.03 -10.21
N GLY A 70 10.12 -9.70 -11.19
CA GLY A 70 9.46 -10.05 -12.44
C GLY A 70 8.89 -8.83 -13.18
N MET A 71 7.58 -8.78 -13.38
CA MET A 71 6.87 -7.72 -14.11
C MET A 71 6.60 -6.45 -13.29
N ILE A 72 6.75 -6.50 -11.96
CA ILE A 72 6.42 -5.37 -11.07
C ILE A 72 7.71 -4.72 -10.54
N THR A 73 7.71 -3.40 -10.51
CA THR A 73 8.81 -2.60 -9.99
C THR A 73 8.25 -1.55 -9.03
N ALA A 74 8.86 -1.38 -7.86
CA ALA A 74 8.59 -0.25 -6.98
C ALA A 74 9.82 0.65 -6.88
N LYS A 75 9.63 1.93 -7.15
CA LYS A 75 10.62 2.99 -6.97
C LYS A 75 10.24 3.78 -5.72
N ILE A 76 11.19 4.00 -4.83
CA ILE A 76 11.04 4.86 -3.67
C ILE A 76 11.99 6.04 -3.78
N GLU A 77 11.47 7.21 -3.46
CA GLU A 77 12.24 8.45 -3.37
C GLU A 77 12.18 8.90 -1.91
N ALA A 78 13.35 9.13 -1.29
CA ALA A 78 13.46 9.42 0.13
C ALA A 78 12.73 10.71 0.57
N GLY A 79 12.38 11.54 -0.40
CA GLY A 79 11.67 12.79 -0.24
C GLY A 79 12.53 13.88 0.40
N ASN A 80 12.00 15.10 0.41
CA ASN A 80 12.67 16.27 0.98
C ASN A 80 12.03 16.69 2.30
N ILE A 81 12.52 17.77 2.93
CA ILE A 81 11.93 18.31 4.17
C ILE A 81 10.43 18.58 4.05
N TRP A 82 9.95 18.94 2.86
CA TRP A 82 8.57 19.37 2.59
C TRP A 82 7.60 18.26 2.18
N TYR A 83 8.08 17.09 1.75
CA TYR A 83 7.22 15.98 1.36
C TYR A 83 7.82 14.63 1.80
N GLY A 84 6.96 13.69 2.20
CA GLY A 84 7.34 12.34 2.64
C GLY A 84 8.00 11.50 1.55
N GLY A 85 8.40 10.28 1.89
CA GLY A 85 8.91 9.33 0.89
C GLY A 85 7.82 8.95 -0.11
N ILE A 86 8.10 9.09 -1.41
CA ILE A 86 7.12 8.79 -2.47
C ILE A 86 7.43 7.39 -3.00
N ILE A 87 6.43 6.51 -2.98
CA ILE A 87 6.53 5.18 -3.58
C ILE A 87 5.72 5.18 -4.87
N THR A 88 6.35 4.75 -5.96
CA THR A 88 5.72 4.62 -7.27
C THR A 88 5.90 3.20 -7.76
N TYR A 89 4.80 2.56 -8.13
CA TYR A 89 4.77 1.21 -8.67
C TYR A 89 4.59 1.25 -10.19
N PHE A 90 5.31 0.37 -10.85
CA PHE A 90 5.32 0.18 -12.29
C PHE A 90 5.04 -1.26 -12.64
N ARG A 91 4.35 -1.47 -13.76
CA ARG A 91 4.19 -2.78 -14.40
C ARG A 91 4.73 -2.68 -15.81
N LYS A 92 5.76 -3.47 -16.14
CA LYS A 92 6.45 -3.39 -17.44
C LYS A 92 6.74 -1.93 -17.85
N GLU A 93 7.38 -1.19 -16.95
CA GLU A 93 7.76 0.23 -17.11
C GLU A 93 6.60 1.26 -17.14
N LYS A 94 5.34 0.82 -17.18
CA LYS A 94 4.19 1.73 -17.08
C LYS A 94 3.85 2.00 -15.63
N GLN A 95 3.77 3.27 -15.25
CA GLN A 95 3.31 3.68 -13.92
C GLN A 95 1.87 3.21 -13.71
N ILE A 96 1.63 2.50 -12.61
CA ILE A 96 0.30 1.98 -12.25
C ILE A 96 -0.24 2.58 -10.96
N LEU A 97 0.63 2.89 -9.99
CA LEU A 97 0.22 3.40 -8.69
C LEU A 97 1.29 4.34 -8.14
N LYS A 98 0.89 5.47 -7.58
CA LYS A 98 1.83 6.44 -7.01
C LYS A 98 1.28 7.00 -5.72
N THR A 99 2.05 6.94 -4.64
CA THR A 99 1.67 7.48 -3.34
C THR A 99 1.52 9.01 -3.43
N LYS A 100 0.44 9.50 -2.84
CA LYS A 100 0.08 10.91 -2.73
C LYS A 100 0.00 11.28 -1.26
N PHE A 101 0.28 12.54 -0.95
CA PHE A 101 0.04 13.12 0.38
C PHE A 101 -1.03 14.20 0.27
N GLU A 102 -1.94 14.25 1.25
CA GLU A 102 -2.89 15.34 1.41
C GLU A 102 -2.55 16.07 2.71
N GLY A 103 -1.96 17.27 2.59
CA GLY A 103 -1.39 17.99 3.71
C GLY A 103 -0.03 17.44 4.15
N ASP A 104 0.25 17.49 5.46
CA ASP A 104 1.49 16.96 6.02
C ASP A 104 1.49 15.42 5.96
N TYR A 105 2.61 14.84 5.52
CA TYR A 105 2.81 13.39 5.44
C TYR A 105 2.64 12.69 6.80
N THR A 106 2.86 13.41 7.92
CA THR A 106 2.65 12.88 9.28
C THR A 106 1.19 12.53 9.56
N THR A 107 0.24 13.14 8.85
CA THR A 107 -1.21 12.88 9.01
C THR A 107 -1.67 11.55 8.44
N ARG A 108 -0.76 10.79 7.80
CA ARG A 108 -1.02 9.42 7.36
C ARG A 108 -1.25 8.47 8.53
N ASN A 109 -0.64 8.76 9.68
CA ASN A 109 -0.68 7.94 10.88
C ASN A 109 -1.04 8.79 12.10
N ILE A 110 -2.22 8.54 12.66
CA ILE A 110 -2.73 9.27 13.83
C ILE A 110 -2.78 8.30 15.00
N HIS A 111 -2.01 8.57 16.04
CA HIS A 111 -2.00 7.73 17.25
C HIS A 111 -3.41 7.61 17.85
N ARG A 112 -3.79 6.40 18.26
CA ARG A 112 -5.08 6.12 18.88
C ARG A 112 -4.92 5.75 20.34
N GLU A 113 -4.39 4.56 20.59
CA GLU A 113 -4.18 4.02 21.94
C GLU A 113 -3.07 2.98 21.92
N GLY A 114 -2.28 2.88 22.99
CA GLY A 114 -1.16 1.94 23.06
C GLY A 114 -0.23 2.05 21.85
N ASP A 115 0.02 0.93 21.18
CA ASP A 115 0.85 0.89 19.97
C ASP A 115 0.02 0.96 18.66
N HIS A 116 -1.23 1.44 18.73
CA HIS A 116 -2.14 1.48 17.59
C HIS A 116 -2.32 2.88 17.00
N TYR A 117 -2.48 2.92 15.69
CA TYR A 117 -2.67 4.13 14.89
C TYR A 117 -3.87 3.97 13.96
N GLN A 118 -4.59 5.06 13.70
CA GLN A 118 -5.35 5.17 12.47
C GLN A 118 -4.34 5.35 11.33
N VAL A 119 -4.48 4.53 10.31
CA VAL A 119 -3.55 4.44 9.18
C VAL A 119 -4.29 4.83 7.92
N LYS A 120 -3.67 5.68 7.11
CA LYS A 120 -4.23 6.18 5.86
C LYS A 120 -3.17 6.19 4.78
N VAL A 121 -3.40 5.45 3.71
CA VAL A 121 -2.55 5.42 2.51
C VAL A 121 -3.33 6.00 1.36
N ILE A 122 -2.77 7.02 0.71
CA ILE A 122 -3.39 7.72 -0.42
C ILE A 122 -2.52 7.54 -1.66
N PHE A 123 -3.16 7.37 -2.79
CA PHE A 123 -2.56 7.27 -4.11
C PHE A 123 -3.21 8.27 -5.06
N ASP A 124 -2.46 8.67 -6.09
CA ASP A 124 -3.00 9.45 -7.20
C ASP A 124 -4.08 8.63 -7.93
N ALA A 125 -5.21 9.28 -8.23
CA ALA A 125 -6.26 8.67 -9.04
C ALA A 125 -5.91 8.75 -10.53
N ASN A 126 -6.15 7.67 -11.26
CA ASN A 126 -6.15 7.68 -12.72
C ASN A 126 -7.59 7.84 -13.25
N GLU A 127 -7.81 8.74 -14.21
CA GLU A 127 -9.16 9.06 -14.72
C GLU A 127 -9.79 7.89 -15.49
N LYS A 128 -8.98 7.14 -16.26
CA LYS A 128 -9.42 6.02 -17.12
C LYS A 128 -9.31 4.65 -16.44
N GLU A 129 -9.04 4.64 -15.14
CA GLU A 129 -8.89 3.42 -14.37
C GLU A 129 -10.24 2.95 -13.84
N HIS A 130 -10.50 1.67 -14.03
CA HIS A 130 -11.69 0.97 -13.54
C HIS A 130 -11.26 0.01 -12.44
N PHE A 131 -12.10 -0.15 -11.42
CA PHE A 131 -11.81 -1.01 -10.28
C PHE A 131 -12.90 -2.05 -10.06
N TYR A 132 -12.50 -3.26 -9.68
CA TYR A 132 -13.40 -4.38 -9.42
C TYR A 132 -12.99 -5.12 -8.15
N GLY A 133 -13.92 -5.78 -7.46
CA GLY A 133 -13.65 -6.52 -6.22
C GLY A 133 -14.36 -5.94 -5.01
N LEU A 134 -13.63 -5.77 -3.90
CA LEU A 134 -14.12 -5.34 -2.58
C LEU A 134 -15.07 -6.30 -1.86
N GLY A 135 -15.31 -7.47 -2.44
CA GLY A 135 -16.19 -8.51 -1.90
C GLY A 135 -17.62 -8.36 -2.40
N GLN A 136 -18.58 -8.60 -1.51
CA GLN A 136 -20.00 -8.62 -1.83
C GLN A 136 -20.73 -7.50 -1.11
N GLU A 137 -21.48 -6.71 -1.86
CA GLU A 137 -22.37 -5.66 -1.35
C GLU A 137 -23.51 -5.46 -2.34
N GLN A 138 -24.71 -5.13 -1.84
CA GLN A 138 -25.88 -4.87 -2.68
C GLN A 138 -25.83 -3.46 -3.28
N GLU A 139 -24.93 -3.29 -4.26
CA GLU A 139 -24.79 -2.07 -5.04
C GLU A 139 -24.84 -2.40 -6.53
N ASP A 140 -25.38 -1.49 -7.33
CA ASP A 140 -25.46 -1.63 -8.79
C ASP A 140 -24.18 -1.11 -9.50
N GLN A 141 -23.05 -1.08 -8.77
CA GLN A 141 -21.77 -0.61 -9.28
C GLN A 141 -20.80 -1.77 -9.42
N PHE A 142 -20.76 -2.35 -10.63
CA PHE A 142 -19.76 -3.35 -10.97
C PHE A 142 -18.36 -2.73 -11.06
N ASP A 143 -18.24 -1.63 -11.81
CA ASP A 143 -17.06 -0.76 -11.75
C ASP A 143 -17.16 0.13 -10.52
N ARG A 144 -16.17 0.02 -9.64
CA ARG A 144 -16.08 0.72 -8.36
C ARG A 144 -15.39 2.09 -8.48
N LYS A 145 -15.01 2.53 -9.69
CA LYS A 145 -14.43 3.85 -9.88
C LYS A 145 -15.45 4.94 -9.53
N GLY A 146 -15.08 5.80 -8.60
CA GLY A 146 -15.94 6.86 -8.05
C GLY A 146 -16.70 6.44 -6.79
N SER A 147 -16.61 5.18 -6.37
CA SER A 147 -17.31 4.66 -5.19
C SER A 147 -16.42 4.71 -3.95
N THR A 148 -17.08 4.63 -2.78
CA THR A 148 -16.44 4.42 -1.49
C THR A 148 -17.06 3.18 -0.85
N CYS A 149 -16.26 2.43 -0.10
CA CYS A 149 -16.68 1.19 0.54
C CYS A 149 -16.15 1.15 1.98
N ASN A 150 -17.05 0.98 2.94
CA ASN A 150 -16.65 0.69 4.31
C ASN A 150 -16.14 -0.76 4.40
N LEU A 151 -14.95 -0.93 4.97
CA LEU A 151 -14.32 -2.23 5.21
C LEU A 151 -14.87 -2.84 6.50
N MET A 152 -16.13 -3.25 6.47
CA MET A 152 -16.84 -3.84 7.60
C MET A 152 -17.87 -4.86 7.14
N HIS A 153 -18.18 -5.81 8.00
CA HIS A 153 -19.22 -6.82 7.77
C HIS A 153 -20.54 -6.40 8.39
N TYR A 154 -21.64 -6.61 7.66
CA TYR A 154 -23.00 -6.54 8.19
C TYR A 154 -23.90 -7.44 7.33
N ASN A 155 -25.16 -7.64 7.75
CA ASN A 155 -26.08 -8.47 6.98
C ASN A 155 -26.14 -7.99 5.52
N THR A 156 -25.99 -8.91 4.56
CA THR A 156 -25.89 -8.68 3.10
C THR A 156 -24.58 -8.09 2.57
N LYS A 157 -23.60 -7.79 3.43
CA LYS A 157 -22.27 -7.32 3.03
C LYS A 157 -21.13 -8.20 3.56
N SER A 158 -20.23 -8.57 2.66
CA SER A 158 -18.95 -9.18 2.98
C SER A 158 -17.83 -8.35 2.37
N ALA A 159 -17.20 -7.49 3.18
CA ALA A 159 -16.04 -6.72 2.74
C ALA A 159 -14.81 -7.62 2.58
N LEU A 160 -14.26 -7.68 1.37
CA LEU A 160 -13.00 -8.36 1.08
C LEU A 160 -12.04 -7.32 0.49
N PRO A 161 -10.97 -6.91 1.19
CA PRO A 161 -10.21 -5.71 0.86
C PRO A 161 -9.18 -5.94 -0.26
N VAL A 162 -9.65 -6.49 -1.38
CA VAL A 162 -8.91 -6.79 -2.61
C VAL A 162 -9.57 -6.03 -3.76
N VAL A 163 -8.77 -5.33 -4.56
CA VAL A 163 -9.22 -4.70 -5.80
C VAL A 163 -8.37 -5.15 -6.99
N TYR A 164 -9.02 -5.24 -8.15
CA TYR A 164 -8.37 -5.39 -9.44
C TYR A 164 -8.55 -4.09 -10.21
N SER A 165 -7.44 -3.57 -10.74
CA SER A 165 -7.44 -2.39 -11.60
C SER A 165 -7.41 -2.78 -13.08
N SER A 166 -8.10 -2.02 -13.93
CA SER A 166 -7.98 -2.14 -15.40
C SER A 166 -6.57 -1.80 -15.93
N LEU A 167 -5.71 -1.16 -15.13
CA LEU A 167 -4.28 -1.00 -15.41
C LEU A 167 -3.50 -2.33 -15.27
N GLY A 168 -4.19 -3.36 -14.79
CA GLY A 168 -3.75 -4.74 -14.76
C GLY A 168 -2.83 -5.06 -13.59
N TYR A 169 -3.14 -4.49 -12.43
CA TYR A 169 -2.58 -4.89 -11.14
C TYR A 169 -3.71 -5.23 -10.16
N GLY A 170 -3.39 -6.06 -9.17
CA GLY A 170 -4.21 -6.28 -7.99
C GLY A 170 -3.63 -5.53 -6.81
N PHE A 171 -4.48 -4.96 -5.96
CA PHE A 171 -4.07 -4.38 -4.68
C PHE A 171 -4.83 -5.10 -3.56
N PHE A 172 -4.07 -5.64 -2.61
CA PHE A 172 -4.61 -6.33 -1.45
C PHE A 172 -4.24 -5.59 -0.18
N TRP A 173 -5.25 -5.05 0.51
CA TRP A 173 -5.09 -4.43 1.82
C TRP A 173 -5.15 -5.50 2.90
N ASN A 174 -3.98 -6.08 3.20
CA ASN A 174 -3.83 -7.15 4.19
C ASN A 174 -3.80 -6.58 5.62
N ASN A 175 -4.92 -6.01 6.05
CA ASN A 175 -5.13 -5.50 7.39
C ASN A 175 -6.61 -5.78 7.80
N PRO A 176 -6.85 -6.48 8.92
CA PRO A 176 -8.19 -6.90 9.32
C PRO A 176 -9.00 -5.79 10.01
N SER A 177 -8.42 -4.63 10.26
CA SER A 177 -9.08 -3.52 10.95
C SER A 177 -10.27 -2.98 10.14
N PRO A 178 -11.37 -2.59 10.81
CA PRO A 178 -12.40 -1.77 10.19
C PRO A 178 -11.79 -0.49 9.58
N GLY A 179 -12.45 0.02 8.55
CA GLY A 179 -12.04 1.27 7.95
C GLY A 179 -12.75 1.54 6.62
N ARG A 180 -12.02 2.11 5.66
CA ARG A 180 -12.62 2.61 4.42
C ARG A 180 -11.68 2.47 3.23
N CYS A 181 -12.23 2.05 2.10
CA CYS A 181 -11.61 2.14 0.79
C CYS A 181 -12.33 3.22 -0.02
N GLU A 182 -11.58 4.13 -0.63
CA GLU A 182 -12.08 5.14 -1.55
C GLU A 182 -11.40 4.98 -2.89
N LEU A 183 -12.19 4.78 -3.94
CA LEU A 183 -11.72 4.63 -5.32
C LEU A 183 -12.17 5.83 -6.15
N THR A 184 -12.08 7.02 -5.57
CA THR A 184 -12.64 8.25 -6.13
C THR A 184 -11.85 8.76 -7.34
N LYS A 185 -12.30 9.87 -7.92
CA LYS A 185 -11.68 10.48 -9.11
C LYS A 185 -10.51 11.41 -8.76
N ASN A 186 -10.39 11.85 -7.52
CA ASN A 186 -9.35 12.76 -7.03
C ASN A 186 -8.22 12.05 -6.26
N HIS A 187 -8.47 10.86 -5.71
CA HIS A 187 -7.46 9.99 -5.13
C HIS A 187 -7.95 8.53 -5.07
N THR A 188 -7.06 7.61 -4.72
CA THR A 188 -7.43 6.30 -4.19
C THR A 188 -6.92 6.22 -2.75
N MET A 189 -7.76 5.84 -1.79
CA MET A 189 -7.38 5.82 -0.38
C MET A 189 -7.78 4.53 0.31
N TRP A 190 -6.90 4.05 1.19
CA TRP A 190 -7.18 2.97 2.12
C TRP A 190 -6.96 3.48 3.54
N LEU A 191 -7.95 3.25 4.38
CA LEU A 191 -7.96 3.67 5.77
C LEU A 191 -8.25 2.47 6.68
N SER A 192 -7.48 2.38 7.75
CA SER A 192 -7.70 1.47 8.88
C SER A 192 -7.92 2.33 10.12
N ASP A 193 -9.00 2.09 10.86
CA ASP A 193 -9.38 2.91 12.02
C ASP A 193 -8.39 2.74 13.19
N SER A 194 -7.87 1.52 13.36
CA SER A 194 -6.87 1.18 14.38
C SER A 194 -6.04 -0.03 13.95
N ALA A 195 -4.74 0.14 13.77
CA ALA A 195 -3.81 -0.94 13.46
C ALA A 195 -2.42 -0.71 14.10
N TYR A 196 -1.74 -1.81 14.40
CA TYR A 196 -0.36 -1.79 14.89
C TYR A 196 0.65 -1.45 13.79
N GLN A 197 0.42 -1.99 12.59
CA GLN A 197 1.21 -1.68 11.39
C GLN A 197 0.49 -0.64 10.56
N ALA A 198 1.27 0.34 10.12
CA ALA A 198 0.85 1.60 9.55
C ALA A 198 1.62 1.91 8.27
#